data_AF-A0A2H5QW81-F1
#
_entry.id   AF-A0A2H5QW81-F1
#
_cell.length_a   1.000
_cell.length_b   1.000
_cell.length_c   1.000
_cell.angle_alpha   90.00
_cell.angle_beta   90.00
_cell.angle_gamma   90.00
#
_symmetry.space_group_name_H-M   'P 1'
#
loop_
_entity.id
_entity.type
_entity.pdbx_description
1 polymer ?
#
loop_
_entity_poly.entity_id
_entity_poly.type
_entity_poly.pdbx_seq_one_letter_code
_entity_poly.pdbx_strand_id
1 'polypeptide(L)'
;MKKRDENSQPEMLEGAKLMGAGAATIASAGAAVGIGNVFSSLIHSVARNPSLAKQSFGYAILGFALTEAIASFAPMMAFLISFVFRSKKEKKVSVS
;
A
#
# COMPACT_ATOMS: atom_id res chain seq x y z
N MET A 1 -17.74 -18.65 -36.50
CA MET A 1 -17.04 -17.38 -36.23
C MET A 1 -17.69 -16.70 -35.02
N LYS A 2 -17.45 -17.24 -33.81
CA LYS A 2 -17.87 -16.65 -32.53
C LYS A 2 -17.01 -17.27 -31.43
N LYS A 3 -15.86 -16.65 -31.18
CA LYS A 3 -14.84 -17.07 -30.20
C LYS A 3 -14.07 -15.86 -29.65
N ARG A 4 -14.67 -14.66 -29.70
CA ARG A 4 -14.03 -13.39 -29.29
C ARG A 4 -14.60 -12.82 -27.99
N ASP A 5 -15.79 -13.24 -27.62
CA ASP A 5 -16.56 -12.75 -26.48
C ASP A 5 -16.18 -13.44 -25.16
N GLU A 6 -15.74 -14.70 -25.20
CA GLU A 6 -15.39 -15.46 -23.98
C GLU A 6 -13.99 -15.12 -23.40
N ASN A 7 -13.09 -14.56 -24.22
CA ASN A 7 -11.74 -14.15 -23.78
C ASN A 7 -11.68 -12.71 -23.22
N SER A 8 -12.69 -11.87 -23.44
CA SER A 8 -12.66 -10.47 -23.01
C SER A 8 -12.96 -10.29 -21.52
N GLN A 9 -13.82 -11.14 -20.95
CA GLN A 9 -14.17 -11.11 -19.52
C GLN A 9 -12.96 -11.29 -18.58
N PRO A 10 -12.05 -12.27 -18.80
CA PRO A 10 -10.86 -12.41 -17.96
C PRO A 10 -9.88 -11.24 -18.12
N GLU A 11 -9.76 -10.63 -19.31
CA GLU A 11 -8.89 -9.46 -19.53
C GLU A 11 -9.44 -8.20 -18.82
N MET A 12 -10.75 -7.98 -18.85
CA MET A 12 -11.39 -6.88 -18.12
C MET A 12 -11.27 -7.02 -16.60
N LEU A 13 -11.40 -8.25 -16.09
CA LEU A 13 -11.22 -8.53 -14.65
C LEU A 13 -9.77 -8.30 -14.21
N GLU A 14 -8.81 -8.70 -15.06
CA GLU A 14 -7.38 -8.48 -14.80
C GLU A 14 -7.02 -6.99 -14.83
N GLY A 15 -7.57 -6.22 -15.78
CA GLY A 15 -7.46 -4.76 -15.81
C GLY A 15 -8.04 -4.09 -14.55
N ALA A 16 -9.23 -4.49 -14.12
CA ALA A 16 -9.87 -3.98 -12.90
C ALA A 16 -9.03 -4.30 -11.65
N LYS A 17 -8.41 -5.48 -11.57
CA LYS A 17 -7.50 -5.86 -10.48
C LYS A 17 -6.28 -4.95 -10.41
N LEU A 18 -5.65 -4.68 -11.55
CA LEU A 18 -4.48 -3.79 -11.63
C LEU A 18 -4.83 -2.36 -11.26
N MET A 19 -6.01 -1.87 -11.68
CA MET A 19 -6.51 -0.56 -11.25
C MET A 19 -6.76 -0.49 -9.74
N GLY A 20 -7.37 -1.52 -9.15
CA GLY A 20 -7.57 -1.60 -7.70
C GLY A 20 -6.26 -1.66 -6.91
N ALA A 21 -5.27 -2.42 -7.39
CA ALA A 21 -3.93 -2.46 -6.80
C ALA A 21 -3.19 -1.11 -6.90
N GLY A 22 -3.34 -0.41 -8.02
CA GLY A 22 -2.80 0.93 -8.20
C GLY A 22 -3.43 1.95 -7.24
N ALA A 23 -4.75 1.94 -7.11
CA ALA A 23 -5.48 2.79 -6.17
C ALA A 23 -5.05 2.55 -4.71
N ALA A 24 -4.84 1.29 -4.31
CA ALA A 24 -4.34 0.95 -2.98
C ALA A 24 -2.93 1.51 -2.71
N THR A 25 -2.10 1.65 -3.75
CA THR A 25 -0.73 2.22 -3.62
C THR A 25 -0.77 3.72 -3.41
N ILE A 26 -1.75 4.44 -3.98
CA ILE A 26 -1.95 5.88 -3.73
C ILE A 26 -2.23 6.15 -2.25
N ALA A 27 -2.88 5.22 -1.54
CA ALA A 27 -3.11 5.35 -0.11
C ALA A 27 -1.81 5.46 0.71
N SER A 28 -0.69 4.90 0.23
CA SER A 28 0.63 5.03 0.86
C SER A 28 1.14 6.47 0.91
N ALA A 29 0.63 7.37 0.06
CA ALA A 29 0.98 8.80 0.13
C ALA A 29 0.55 9.43 1.47
N GLY A 30 -0.52 8.94 2.11
CA GLY A 30 -0.94 9.39 3.43
C GLY A 30 0.08 9.09 4.52
N ALA A 31 0.78 7.95 4.42
CA ALA A 31 1.87 7.61 5.34
C ALA A 31 3.05 8.58 5.21
N ALA A 32 3.41 8.96 3.97
CA ALA A 32 4.48 9.93 3.74
C ALA A 32 4.17 11.30 4.40
N VAL A 33 2.92 11.76 4.32
CA VAL A 33 2.46 12.98 5.01
C VAL A 33 2.51 12.82 6.53
N GLY A 34 2.04 11.68 7.06
CA GLY A 34 2.08 11.37 8.49
C GLY A 34 3.50 11.41 9.07
N ILE A 35 4.44 10.74 8.39
CA ILE A 35 5.87 10.73 8.77
C ILE A 35 6.45 12.15 8.74
N GLY A 36 6.16 12.92 7.68
CA GLY A 36 6.59 14.31 7.56
C GLY A 36 6.11 15.17 8.73
N ASN A 37 4.88 14.98 9.18
CA ASN A 37 4.32 15.72 10.31
C ASN A 37 4.99 15.35 11.66
N VAL A 38 5.29 14.07 11.88
CA VAL A 38 6.02 13.60 13.07
C VAL A 38 7.40 14.23 13.14
N PHE A 39 8.17 14.19 12.05
CA PHE A 39 9.51 14.78 12.00
C PHE A 39 9.48 16.32 12.07
N SER A 40 8.50 16.97 11.44
CA SER A 40 8.32 18.42 11.55
C SER A 40 8.09 18.86 13.01
N SER A 41 7.20 18.15 13.72
CA SER A 41 6.91 18.40 15.13
C SER A 41 8.13 18.14 16.04
N LEU A 42 8.94 17.15 15.71
CA LEU A 42 10.21 16.87 16.41
C LEU A 42 11.19 18.03 16.26
N ILE A 43 11.47 18.47 15.03
CA ILE A 43 12.41 19.58 14.76
C ILE A 43 11.95 20.84 15.49
N HIS A 44 10.66 21.15 15.43
CA HIS A 44 10.08 22.29 16.13
C HIS A 44 10.24 22.18 17.65
N SER A 45 10.01 21.00 18.22
CA SER A 45 10.15 20.76 19.66
C SER A 45 11.60 20.86 20.14
N VAL A 46 12.54 20.27 19.39
CA VAL A 46 13.98 20.34 19.69
C VAL A 46 14.50 21.76 19.54
N ALA A 47 14.05 22.52 18.55
CA ALA A 47 14.44 23.91 18.34
C ALA A 47 13.99 24.82 19.50
N ARG A 48 12.83 24.55 20.12
CA ARG A 48 12.34 25.34 21.26
C ARG A 48 12.97 24.95 22.59
N ASN A 49 13.23 23.67 22.81
CA ASN A 49 13.79 23.16 24.06
C ASN A 49 14.80 22.03 23.79
N PRO A 50 16.08 22.39 23.49
CA PRO A 50 17.10 21.40 23.15
C PRO A 50 17.48 20.47 24.31
N SER A 51 17.22 20.87 25.56
CA SER A 51 17.45 20.03 26.75
C SER A 51 16.59 18.76 26.77
N LEU A 52 15.39 18.82 26.18
CA LEU A 52 14.46 17.68 26.11
C LEU A 52 14.65 16.85 24.83
N ALA A 53 15.65 17.15 24.00
CA ALA A 53 15.81 16.56 22.68
C ALA A 53 15.87 15.01 22.71
N LYS A 54 16.52 14.41 23.70
CA LYS A 54 16.57 12.94 23.85
C LYS A 54 15.19 12.32 24.10
N GLN A 55 14.36 12.96 24.92
CA GLN A 55 13.02 12.47 25.23
C GLN A 55 12.08 12.70 24.05
N SER A 56 12.14 13.89 23.42
CA SER A 56 11.36 14.20 22.21
C SER A 56 11.71 13.28 21.05
N PHE A 57 12.99 12.93 20.87
CA PHE A 57 13.43 11.95 19.88
C PHE A 57 12.85 10.57 20.16
N GLY A 58 12.84 10.13 21.42
CA GLY A 58 12.18 8.88 21.81
C GLY A 58 10.69 8.84 21.44
N TYR A 59 9.95 9.92 21.72
CA TYR A 59 8.54 10.02 21.31
C TYR A 59 8.36 10.08 19.79
N ALA A 60 9.26 10.74 19.06
CA ALA A 60 9.20 10.78 17.61
C ALA A 60 9.46 9.40 16.97
N ILE A 61 10.37 8.60 17.53
CA ILE A 61 10.60 7.22 17.06
C ILE A 61 9.38 6.33 17.36
N LEU A 62 8.74 6.49 18.52
CA LEU A 62 7.48 5.80 18.82
C LEU A 62 6.35 6.21 17.85
N GLY A 63 6.21 7.50 17.57
CA GLY A 63 5.23 8.02 16.60
C GLY A 63 5.52 7.57 15.16
N PHE A 64 6.80 7.52 14.78
CA PHE A 64 7.25 6.97 13.50
C PHE A 64 6.92 5.48 13.39
N ALA A 65 7.25 4.68 14.41
CA ALA A 65 6.93 3.26 14.43
C ALA A 65 5.43 2.98 14.34
N LEU A 66 4.60 3.78 15.01
CA LEU A 66 3.14 3.69 14.90
C LEU A 66 2.63 4.06 13.49
N THR A 67 3.19 5.13 12.91
CA THR A 67 2.83 5.55 11.55
C THR A 67 3.21 4.48 10.53
N GLU A 68 4.39 3.87 10.65
CA GLU A 68 4.84 2.77 9.80
C GLU A 68 3.98 1.51 9.97
N ALA A 69 3.59 1.17 11.20
CA ALA A 69 2.72 0.03 11.46
C ALA A 69 1.38 0.17 10.71
N ILE A 70 0.79 1.37 10.72
CA ILE A 70 -0.45 1.68 9.99
C ILE A 70 -0.18 1.78 8.49
N ALA A 71 0.94 2.36 8.08
CA ALA A 71 1.33 2.48 6.67
C ALA A 71 1.47 1.12 5.99
N SER A 72 1.98 0.10 6.70
CA SER A 72 2.18 -1.24 6.16
C SER A 72 0.88 -1.95 5.74
N PHE A 73 -0.28 -1.49 6.23
CA PHE A 73 -1.58 -2.03 5.82
C PHE A 73 -1.94 -1.71 4.35
N ALA A 74 -1.48 -0.57 3.81
CA ALA A 74 -1.76 -0.20 2.42
C ALA A 74 -1.15 -1.19 1.40
N PRO A 75 0.17 -1.48 1.42
CA PRO A 75 0.75 -2.50 0.56
C PRO A 75 0.25 -3.91 0.90
N MET A 76 -0.08 -4.21 2.16
CA MET A 76 -0.73 -5.48 2.52
C MET A 76 -2.01 -5.70 1.70
N MET A 77 -2.90 -4.71 1.65
CA MET A 77 -4.15 -4.79 0.88
C MET A 77 -3.89 -4.83 -0.63
N ALA A 78 -2.91 -4.08 -1.13
CA ALA A 78 -2.51 -4.15 -2.54
C ALA A 78 -2.02 -5.55 -2.94
N PHE A 79 -1.21 -6.20 -2.08
CA PHE A 79 -0.76 -7.57 -2.29
C PHE A 79 -1.90 -8.58 -2.20
N LEU A 80 -2.83 -8.43 -1.25
CA LEU A 80 -4.00 -9.31 -1.14
C LEU A 80 -4.85 -9.26 -2.42
N ILE A 81 -5.16 -8.06 -2.94
CA ILE A 81 -5.93 -7.89 -4.16
C ILE A 81 -5.21 -8.53 -5.35
N SER A 82 -3.89 -8.34 -5.45
CA SER A 82 -3.13 -8.85 -6.60
C SER A 82 -2.90 -10.36 -6.57
N PHE A 83 -2.64 -10.94 -5.39
CA PHE A 83 -2.28 -12.35 -5.20
C PHE A 83 -3.49 -13.28 -5.04
N VAL A 84 -4.54 -12.87 -4.32
CA VAL A 84 -5.75 -13.70 -4.12
C VAL A 84 -6.54 -13.85 -5.41
N PHE A 85 -6.69 -12.78 -6.20
CA PHE A 85 -7.38 -12.84 -7.49
C PHE A 85 -6.49 -13.37 -8.64
N ARG A 86 -5.45 -14.17 -8.33
CA ARG A 86 -4.69 -14.89 -9.36
C ARG A 86 -5.57 -16.00 -9.95
N SER A 87 -6.25 -15.66 -11.04
CA SER A 87 -7.07 -16.58 -11.82
C SER A 87 -6.26 -17.83 -12.17
N LYS A 88 -6.67 -18.98 -11.61
CA LYS A 88 -6.24 -20.29 -12.13
C LYS A 88 -6.71 -20.33 -13.58
N LYS A 89 -5.83 -20.06 -14.54
CA LYS A 89 -6.05 -20.54 -15.90
C LYS A 89 -6.02 -22.05 -15.84
N GLU A 90 -7.22 -22.65 -15.84
CA GLU A 90 -7.36 -24.09 -15.98
C GLU A 90 -6.55 -24.56 -17.19
N LYS A 91 -5.70 -25.56 -16.94
CA LYS A 91 -5.19 -26.44 -17.99
C LYS A 91 -6.39 -27.13 -18.65
N LYS A 92 -6.97 -26.54 -19.68
CA LYS A 92 -8.00 -27.17 -20.51
C LYS A 92 -7.72 -27.03 -22.01
N VAL A 93 -6.48 -27.23 -22.41
CA VAL A 93 -6.12 -27.50 -23.82
C VAL A 93 -4.99 -28.52 -23.84
N SER A 94 -5.30 -29.80 -23.58
CA SER A 94 -4.46 -30.92 -24.02
C SER A 94 -5.19 -32.26 -23.91
N VAL A 95 -6.47 -32.31 -24.29
CA VAL A 95 -7.09 -33.57 -24.72
C VAL A 95 -8.16 -33.22 -25.76
N SER A 96 -7.75 -33.12 -27.02
CA SER A 96 -8.44 -33.70 -28.18
C SER A 96 -7.67 -33.39 -29.46
#